data_AF-A0A3D5J223-F1
#
_entry.id   AF-A0A3D5J223-F1
#
_cell.length_a   1.000
_cell.length_b   1.000
_cell.length_c   1.000
_cell.angle_alpha   90.00
_cell.angle_beta   90.00
_cell.angle_gamma   90.00
#
_symmetry.space_group_name_H-M   'P 1'
#
loop_
_entity.id
_entity.type
_entity.pdbx_description
1 polymer ?
#
loop_
_entity_poly.entity_id
_entity_poly.type
_entity_poly.pdbx_seq_one_letter_code
_entity_poly.pdbx_strand_id
1 'polypeptide(L)'
;MTFISFIGWCGAIIFIIAYFLLSAGYLSAKKPLYHILNVIGGLCLVINAATLKDFPNILVNIVWALIALFAIYRIIKQPKKNPKA
;
A
#
# COMPACT_ATOMS: atom_id res chain seq x y z
N MET A 1 6.19 17.19 -17.19
CA MET A 1 5.68 16.44 -16.02
C MET A 1 5.12 17.45 -15.03
N THR A 2 3.84 17.35 -14.67
CA THR A 2 3.31 18.19 -13.57
C THR A 2 3.82 17.64 -12.24
N PHE A 3 3.85 18.47 -11.18
CA PHE A 3 4.23 18.04 -9.83
C PHE A 3 3.41 16.83 -9.35
N ILE A 4 2.13 16.77 -9.73
CA ILE A 4 1.24 15.65 -9.39
C ILE A 4 1.65 14.36 -10.12
N SER A 5 2.06 14.45 -11.38
CA SER A 5 2.59 13.29 -12.11
C SER A 5 3.86 12.74 -11.47
N PHE A 6 4.74 13.59 -10.95
CA PHE A 6 5.93 13.17 -10.21
C PHE A 6 5.56 12.39 -8.95
N ILE A 7 4.60 12.88 -8.16
CA ILE A 7 4.06 12.18 -6.98
C ILE A 7 3.46 10.83 -7.38
N GLY A 8 2.71 10.78 -8.47
CA GLY A 8 2.15 9.53 -9.01
C GLY A 8 3.21 8.49 -9.33
N TRP A 9 4.28 8.89 -10.03
CA TRP A 9 5.41 8.00 -10.34
C TRP A 9 6.19 7.57 -9.10
N CYS A 10 6.42 8.46 -8.14
CA CYS A 10 7.01 8.08 -6.84
C CYS A 10 6.13 7.04 -6.11
N GLY A 11 4.82 7.25 -6.10
CA GLY A 11 3.84 6.31 -5.55
C GLY A 11 3.89 4.95 -6.24
N ALA A 12 3.94 4.93 -7.57
CA ALA A 12 4.07 3.71 -8.37
C ALA A 12 5.34 2.93 -8.00
N ILE A 13 6.49 3.62 -7.89
CA ILE A 13 7.76 3.01 -7.51
C ILE A 13 7.67 2.40 -6.11
N ILE A 14 7.12 3.13 -5.13
CA ILE A 14 6.93 2.64 -3.75
C ILE A 14 6.07 1.37 -3.75
N PHE A 15 4.97 1.38 -4.49
CA PHE A 15 4.03 0.27 -4.58
C PHE A 15 4.66 -0.98 -5.21
N ILE A 16 5.43 -0.80 -6.29
CA ILE A 16 6.18 -1.87 -6.94
C ILE A 16 7.25 -2.43 -6.01
N ILE A 17 8.01 -1.57 -5.32
CA ILE A 17 9.02 -2.00 -4.35
C ILE A 17 8.38 -2.77 -3.20
N ALA A 18 7.23 -2.32 -2.69
CA ALA A 18 6.51 -3.02 -1.64
C ALA A 18 6.11 -4.44 -2.07
N TYR A 19 5.58 -4.58 -3.29
CA TYR A 19 5.21 -5.88 -3.85
C TYR A 19 6.43 -6.76 -4.16
N PHE A 20 7.51 -6.16 -4.68
CA PHE A 20 8.76 -6.86 -4.93
C PHE A 20 9.35 -7.42 -3.63
N LEU A 21 9.45 -6.60 -2.58
CA LEU A 21 9.97 -7.02 -1.28
C LEU A 21 9.09 -8.10 -0.62
N LEU A 22 7.78 -8.04 -0.81
CA LEU A 22 6.87 -9.11 -0.38
C LEU A 22 7.16 -10.41 -1.15
N SER A 23 7.27 -10.33 -2.48
CA SER A 23 7.47 -11.48 -3.36
C SER A 23 8.83 -12.14 -3.15
N ALA A 24 9.85 -11.33 -2.87
CA ALA A 24 11.21 -11.79 -2.53
C ALA A 24 11.33 -12.29 -1.08
N GLY A 25 10.27 -12.24 -0.28
CA GLY A 25 10.24 -12.74 1.10
C GLY A 25 10.90 -11.81 2.14
N TYR A 26 11.41 -10.64 1.74
CA TYR A 26 11.97 -9.64 2.65
C TYR A 26 10.88 -8.97 3.52
N LEU A 27 9.68 -8.80 2.96
CA LEU A 27 8.49 -8.37 3.67
C LEU A 27 7.49 -9.51 3.79
N SER A 28 6.65 -9.42 4.82
CA SER A 28 5.55 -10.36 5.04
C SER A 28 4.25 -9.58 5.14
N ALA A 29 3.18 -10.12 4.57
CA ALA A 29 1.82 -9.62 4.76
C ALA A 29 1.34 -9.66 6.23
N LYS A 30 2.10 -10.32 7.12
CA LYS A 30 1.87 -10.28 8.57
C LYS A 30 2.49 -9.06 9.27
N LYS A 31 3.35 -8.31 8.58
CA LYS A 31 4.01 -7.11 9.13
C LYS A 31 3.26 -5.85 8.68
N PRO A 32 3.11 -4.84 9.55
CA PRO A 32 2.38 -3.61 9.21
C PRO A 32 3.11 -2.79 8.14
N LEU A 33 4.45 -2.87 8.07
CA LEU A 33 5.26 -2.10 7.13
C LEU A 33 4.86 -2.30 5.66
N TYR A 34 4.58 -3.54 5.25
CA TYR A 34 4.14 -3.84 3.88
C TYR A 34 2.83 -3.12 3.53
N HIS A 35 1.85 -3.18 4.44
CA HIS A 35 0.56 -2.55 4.25
C HIS A 35 0.66 -1.01 4.28
N ILE A 36 1.54 -0.45 5.12
CA ILE A 36 1.79 1.00 5.15
C ILE A 36 2.33 1.48 3.80
N LEU A 37 3.30 0.75 3.22
CA LEU A 37 3.83 1.08 1.89
C LEU A 37 2.75 1.01 0.80
N ASN A 38 1.86 0.01 0.86
CA ASN A 38 0.72 -0.09 -0.06
C ASN A 38 -0.27 1.07 0.10
N VAL A 39 -0.55 1.52 1.33
CA VAL A 39 -1.42 2.69 1.57
C VAL A 39 -0.79 3.94 0.98
N ILE A 40 0.50 4.19 1.24
CA ILE A 40 1.21 5.38 0.74
C ILE A 40 1.26 5.36 -0.80
N GLY A 41 1.68 4.24 -1.39
CA GLY A 41 1.75 4.09 -2.84
C GLY A 41 0.37 4.21 -3.51
N GLY A 42 -0.65 3.57 -2.93
CA GLY A 42 -2.03 3.64 -3.41
C GLY A 42 -2.60 5.05 -3.36
N LEU A 43 -2.38 5.80 -2.28
CA LEU A 43 -2.86 7.19 -2.16
C LEU A 43 -2.21 8.11 -3.21
N CYS A 44 -0.90 7.98 -3.44
CA CYS A 44 -0.21 8.73 -4.50
C CYS A 44 -0.78 8.41 -5.89
N LEU A 45 -1.07 7.13 -6.17
CA LEU A 45 -1.69 6.69 -7.42
C LEU A 45 -3.12 7.21 -7.57
N VAL A 46 -3.93 7.22 -6.51
CA VAL A 46 -5.28 7.80 -6.51
C VAL A 46 -5.23 9.29 -6.84
N ILE A 47 -4.32 10.05 -6.22
CA ILE A 47 -4.18 11.50 -6.48
C ILE A 47 -3.85 11.74 -7.96
N ASN A 48 -2.90 10.97 -8.52
CA ASN A 48 -2.55 11.08 -9.93
C ASN A 48 -3.71 10.64 -10.85
N ALA A 49 -4.35 9.51 -10.56
CA ALA A 49 -5.47 8.99 -11.35
C ALA A 49 -6.69 9.93 -11.34
N ALA A 50 -6.95 10.62 -10.22
CA ALA A 50 -7.98 11.64 -10.12
C ALA A 50 -7.75 12.81 -11.08
N THR A 51 -6.49 13.24 -11.27
CA THR A 51 -6.18 14.29 -12.25
C THR A 51 -6.39 13.84 -13.69
N LEU A 52 -6.22 12.54 -13.96
CA LEU A 52 -6.42 11.92 -15.26
C LEU A 52 -7.87 11.50 -15.51
N LYS A 53 -8.76 11.65 -14.51
CA LYS A 53 -10.14 11.12 -14.52
C LYS A 53 -10.21 9.62 -14.82
N ASP A 54 -9.19 8.88 -14.37
CA ASP A 54 -9.06 7.43 -14.53
C ASP A 54 -9.83 6.71 -13.41
N PHE A 55 -11.15 6.63 -13.56
CA PHE A 55 -12.04 6.02 -12.56
C PHE A 55 -11.69 4.56 -12.20
N PRO A 56 -11.35 3.67 -13.16
CA PRO A 56 -10.91 2.32 -12.83
C PRO A 56 -9.70 2.29 -11.90
N ASN A 57 -8.68 3.10 -12.18
CA ASN A 57 -7.44 3.14 -11.41
C ASN A 57 -7.67 3.74 -10.00
N ILE A 58 -8.52 4.76 -9.89
CA ILE A 58 -8.97 5.31 -8.60
C ILE A 58 -9.62 4.21 -7.75
N LEU A 59 -10.58 3.47 -8.32
CA LEU A 59 -11.31 2.43 -7.60
C LEU A 59 -10.36 1.34 -7.07
N VAL A 60 -9.48 0.82 -7.93
CA VAL A 60 -8.54 -0.25 -7.57
C VAL A 60 -7.63 0.18 -6.43
N ASN A 61 -7.03 1.37 -6.49
CA ASN A 61 -6.10 1.83 -5.47
C ASN A 61 -6.79 2.20 -4.15
N ILE A 62 -8.02 2.72 -4.19
CA ILE A 62 -8.83 2.91 -2.98
C ILE A 62 -9.12 1.57 -2.31
N VAL A 63 -9.56 0.56 -3.07
CA VAL A 63 -9.85 -0.77 -2.52
C VAL A 63 -8.59 -1.39 -1.91
N TRP A 64 -7.43 -1.28 -2.58
CA TRP A 64 -6.16 -1.72 -2.02
C TRP A 64 -5.79 -1.00 -0.72
N ALA A 65 -5.96 0.32 -0.66
CA ALA A 65 -5.70 1.09 0.54
C ALA A 65 -6.61 0.66 1.71
N LEU A 66 -7.89 0.39 1.45
CA LEU A 66 -8.84 -0.11 2.46
C LEU A 66 -8.45 -1.50 2.99
N ILE A 67 -8.07 -2.41 2.09
CA ILE A 67 -7.58 -3.76 2.47
C ILE A 67 -6.32 -3.64 3.34
N ALA A 68 -5.39 -2.78 2.94
CA ALA A 68 -4.15 -2.55 3.69
C ALA A 68 -4.41 -1.93 5.07
N LEU A 69 -5.30 -0.95 5.18
CA LEU A 69 -5.73 -0.37 6.46
C LEU A 69 -6.37 -1.41 7.37
N PHE A 70 -7.25 -2.26 6.84
CA PHE A 70 -7.85 -3.36 7.59
C PHE A 70 -6.80 -4.36 8.09
N ALA A 71 -5.83 -4.70 7.25
CA ALA A 71 -4.74 -5.59 7.63
C ALA A 71 -3.86 -4.98 8.74
N ILE A 72 -3.51 -3.69 8.65
CA ILE A 72 -2.78 -2.97 9.70
C ILE A 72 -3.55 -3.03 11.02
N TYR A 73 -4.84 -2.70 11.00
CA TYR A 73 -5.69 -2.74 12.19
C TYR A 73 -5.69 -4.12 12.83
N ARG A 74 -5.84 -5.19 12.03
CA ARG A 74 -5.80 -6.57 12.51
C ARG A 74 -4.44 -6.95 13.09
N ILE A 75 -3.34 -6.52 12.48
CA ILE A 75 -1.97 -6.83 12.95
C ILE A 75 -1.69 -6.14 14.28
N ILE A 76 -2.09 -4.87 14.44
CA ILE A 76 -1.89 -4.11 15.68
C ILE A 76 -2.75 -4.68 16.82
N LYS A 77 -3.98 -5.12 16.52
CA LYS A 77 -4.88 -5.73 17.52
C LYS A 77 -4.56 -7.18 17.86
N GLN A 78 -3.71 -7.88 17.10
CA GLN A 78 -3.35 -9.25 17.46
C GLN A 78 -2.45 -9.24 18.71
N PRO A 79 -2.88 -9.81 19.84
CA PRO A 79 -2.00 -9.96 21.00
C PRO A 79 -0.80 -10.81 20.59
N LYS A 80 0.42 -10.37 20.92
CA LYS A 80 1.65 -11.15 20.71
C LYS A 80 1.42 -12.53 21.31
N LYS A 81 1.27 -13.56 20.46
CA LYS A 81 1.19 -14.94 20.91
C LYS A 81 2.53 -15.25 21.57
N ASN A 82 2.57 -15.32 22.90
CA ASN A 82 3.79 -15.55 23.66
C ASN A 82 4.31 -16.95 23.30
N PRO A 83 5.49 -17.11 22.68
CA PRO A 83 5.95 -18.39 22.19
C PRO A 83 6.65 -19.16 23.31
N LYS A 84 5.94 -19.49 24.39
CA LYS A 84 6.41 -20.43 25.44
C LYS A 84 5.22 -21.09 26.13
N ALA A 85 5.01 -22.37 25.83
CA ALA A 85 4.57 -23.39 26.78
C ALA A 85 5.37 -24.64 26.46
#